data_AF-A0A6G1SXR0-F1
#
_entry.id   AF-A0A6G1SXR0-F1
#
_cell.length_a   1.000
_cell.length_b   1.000
_cell.length_c   1.000
_cell.angle_alpha   90.00
_cell.angle_beta   90.00
_cell.angle_gamma   90.00
#
_symmetry.space_group_name_H-M   'P 1'
#
loop_
_entity.id
_entity.type
_entity.pdbx_description
1 polymer ?
#
loop_
_entity_poly.entity_id
_entity_poly.type
_entity_poly.pdbx_seq_one_letter_code
_entity_poly.pdbx_strand_id
1 'polypeptide(L)'
;MHQQHSDFVSRSFSDYLSQQRSRITETREQIDQQRLPFLKYAEDQRDTIEVALSRFDDELDELEKNLSEQRRGMTQVLDAMRSESFVMIREFLEHRQDALAQLATSGNTDPGDISRAVRALREAVEKMAGTSSHVKTVLDATDEADARLSKTVPAPSNALPPELAVALEEERTRAGARTAA
;
A
#
# COMPACT_ATOMS: atom_id res chain seq x y z
N MET A 1 -0.17 -15.27 108.46
CA MET A 1 1.04 -15.19 107.61
C MET A 1 0.91 -15.91 106.26
N HIS A 2 0.16 -17.02 106.12
CA HIS A 2 0.08 -17.75 104.84
C HIS A 2 -0.85 -17.11 103.77
N GLN A 3 -1.90 -16.39 104.16
CA GLN A 3 -2.83 -15.74 103.21
C GLN A 3 -2.20 -14.57 102.45
N GLN A 4 -1.38 -13.74 103.12
CA GLN A 4 -0.71 -12.59 102.49
C GLN A 4 0.31 -13.01 101.43
N HIS A 5 0.94 -14.19 101.58
CA HIS A 5 1.89 -14.71 100.61
C HIS A 5 1.20 -15.27 99.35
N SER A 6 0.00 -15.85 99.49
CA SER A 6 -0.82 -16.32 98.38
C SER A 6 -1.37 -15.16 97.53
N ASP A 7 -1.78 -14.06 98.18
CA ASP A 7 -2.31 -12.88 97.50
C ASP A 7 -1.23 -12.08 96.75
N PHE A 8 0.01 -12.10 97.23
CA PHE A 8 1.14 -11.50 96.53
C PHE A 8 1.50 -12.27 95.26
N VAL A 9 1.50 -13.61 95.34
CA VAL A 9 1.79 -14.49 94.21
C VAL A 9 0.69 -14.41 93.14
N SER A 10 -0.59 -14.37 93.54
CA SER A 10 -1.70 -14.24 92.59
C SER A 10 -1.71 -12.89 91.86
N ARG A 11 -1.37 -11.79 92.54
CA ARG A 11 -1.19 -10.47 91.90
C ARG A 11 0.00 -10.44 90.95
N SER A 12 1.15 -10.98 91.37
CA SER A 12 2.34 -11.10 90.51
C SER A 12 2.08 -11.91 89.24
N PHE A 13 1.33 -13.02 89.34
CA PHE A 13 0.94 -13.81 88.16
C PHE A 13 -0.08 -13.08 87.28
N SER A 14 -1.04 -12.36 87.87
CA SER A 14 -1.99 -11.54 87.12
C SER A 14 -1.28 -10.42 86.34
N ASP A 15 -0.31 -9.76 86.96
CA ASP A 15 0.50 -8.71 86.34
C ASP A 15 1.41 -9.28 85.24
N TYR A 16 1.98 -10.47 85.45
CA TYR A 16 2.73 -11.16 84.40
C TYR A 16 1.84 -11.54 83.21
N LEU A 17 0.65 -12.09 83.45
CA LEU A 17 -0.29 -12.47 82.40
C LEU A 17 -0.81 -11.24 81.61
N SER A 18 -1.04 -10.11 82.28
CA SER A 18 -1.45 -8.87 81.62
C SER A 18 -0.32 -8.32 80.74
N GLN A 19 0.93 -8.35 81.22
CA GLN A 19 2.11 -7.98 80.43
C GLN A 19 2.31 -8.91 79.23
N GLN A 20 2.14 -10.23 79.40
CA GLN A 20 2.25 -11.19 78.30
C GLN A 20 1.15 -10.97 77.25
N ARG A 21 -0.09 -10.71 77.66
CA ARG A 21 -1.17 -10.34 76.73
C ARG A 21 -0.85 -9.06 75.97
N SER A 22 -0.33 -8.04 76.66
CA SER A 22 0.07 -6.79 76.01
C SER A 22 1.17 -7.01 74.97
N ARG A 23 2.19 -7.82 75.29
CA ARG A 23 3.27 -8.16 74.35
C ARG A 23 2.77 -8.95 73.15
N ILE A 24 1.83 -9.88 73.35
CA ILE A 24 1.23 -10.65 72.25
C ILE A 24 0.44 -9.72 71.32
N THR A 25 -0.34 -8.78 71.87
CA THR A 25 -1.07 -7.79 71.06
C THR A 25 -0.11 -6.91 70.27
N GLU A 26 0.94 -6.38 70.92
CA GLU A 26 1.96 -5.56 70.26
C GLU A 26 2.68 -6.33 69.15
N THR A 27 3.03 -7.60 69.40
CA THR A 27 3.66 -8.46 68.39
C THR A 27 2.72 -8.72 67.21
N ARG A 28 1.42 -8.91 67.45
CA ARG A 28 0.41 -9.06 66.38
C ARG A 28 0.29 -7.80 65.55
N GLU A 29 0.22 -6.64 66.18
CA GLU A 29 0.17 -5.36 65.49
C GLU A 29 1.43 -5.12 64.65
N GLN A 30 2.61 -5.46 65.17
CA GLN A 30 3.86 -5.39 64.41
C GLN A 30 3.87 -6.34 63.21
N ILE A 31 3.40 -7.58 63.38
CA ILE A 31 3.28 -8.55 62.28
C ILE A 31 2.31 -8.04 61.21
N ASP A 32 1.17 -7.48 61.60
CA ASP A 32 0.18 -6.95 60.66
C ASP A 32 0.72 -5.72 59.91
N GLN A 33 1.42 -4.82 60.61
CA GLN A 33 2.12 -3.68 60.00
C GLN A 33 3.20 -4.12 59.02
N GLN A 34 3.94 -5.19 59.34
CA GLN A 34 4.94 -5.77 58.44
C GLN A 34 4.31 -6.50 57.25
N ARG A 35 3.09 -7.05 57.38
CA ARG A 35 2.41 -7.78 56.31
C ARG A 35 1.79 -6.86 55.26
N LEU A 36 1.30 -5.68 55.66
CA LEU A 36 0.62 -4.73 54.79
C LEU A 36 1.43 -4.36 53.51
N PRO A 37 2.75 -4.05 53.59
CA PRO A 37 3.56 -3.80 52.40
C PRO A 37 3.59 -4.96 51.40
N PHE A 38 3.62 -6.22 51.87
CA PHE A 38 3.63 -7.38 50.98
C PHE A 38 2.30 -7.59 50.28
N LEU A 39 1.19 -7.33 50.98
CA LEU A 39 -0.14 -7.39 50.36
C LEU A 39 -0.28 -6.33 49.28
N LYS A 40 0.13 -5.10 49.58
CA LYS A 40 0.11 -4.00 48.60
C LYS A 40 1.01 -4.30 47.40
N TYR A 41 2.22 -4.80 47.65
CA TYR A 41 3.13 -5.19 46.57
C TYR A 41 2.55 -6.31 45.69
N ALA A 42 1.89 -7.31 46.28
CA ALA A 42 1.25 -8.38 45.51
C ALA A 42 0.06 -7.88 44.68
N GLU A 43 -0.72 -6.93 45.20
CA GLU A 43 -1.79 -6.25 44.46
C GLU A 43 -1.21 -5.43 43.30
N ASP A 44 -0.21 -4.58 43.56
CA ASP A 44 0.48 -3.78 42.54
C ASP A 44 1.08 -4.68 41.44
N GLN A 45 1.66 -5.83 41.80
CA GLN A 45 2.17 -6.81 40.84
C GLN A 45 1.05 -7.40 39.97
N ARG A 46 -0.07 -7.79 40.59
CA ARG A 46 -1.21 -8.34 39.87
C ARG A 46 -1.76 -7.32 38.88
N ASP A 47 -1.95 -6.08 39.31
CA ASP A 47 -2.46 -5.01 38.45
C ASP A 47 -1.50 -4.74 37.28
N THR A 48 -0.19 -4.76 37.54
CA THR A 48 0.83 -4.61 36.49
C THR A 48 0.76 -5.73 35.46
N ILE A 49 0.59 -6.98 35.91
CA ILE A 49 0.44 -8.14 35.02
C ILE A 49 -0.86 -8.05 34.23
N GLU A 50 -1.96 -7.64 34.86
CA GLU A 50 -3.26 -7.49 34.20
C GLU A 50 -3.21 -6.45 33.07
N VAL A 51 -2.55 -5.31 33.31
CA VAL A 51 -2.31 -4.29 32.27
C VAL A 51 -1.38 -4.80 31.16
N ALA A 52 -0.36 -5.59 31.49
CA ALA A 52 0.54 -6.17 30.49
C ALA A 52 -0.18 -7.19 29.61
N LEU A 53 -1.04 -8.03 30.19
CA LEU A 53 -1.86 -9.00 29.47
C LEU A 53 -2.88 -8.31 28.57
N SER A 54 -3.58 -7.27 29.05
CA SER A 54 -4.55 -6.55 28.22
C SER A 54 -3.90 -5.92 26.99
N ARG A 55 -2.69 -5.36 27.14
CA ARG A 55 -1.92 -4.82 26.01
C ARG A 55 -1.53 -5.91 25.01
N PHE A 56 -1.16 -7.09 25.51
CA PHE A 56 -0.80 -8.20 24.64
C PHE A 56 -2.01 -8.72 23.85
N ASP A 57 -3.18 -8.78 24.48
CA ASP A 57 -4.43 -9.13 23.80
C ASP A 57 -4.76 -8.10 22.69
N ASP A 58 -4.64 -6.80 22.98
CA ASP A 58 -4.84 -5.74 21.97
C ASP A 58 -3.84 -5.87 20.80
N GLU A 59 -2.57 -6.18 21.08
CA GLU A 59 -1.53 -6.40 20.05
C GLU A 59 -1.81 -7.66 19.20
N LEU A 60 -2.34 -8.73 19.82
CA LEU A 60 -2.74 -9.94 19.10
C LEU A 60 -3.92 -9.68 18.16
N ASP A 61 -4.92 -8.92 18.60
CA ASP A 61 -6.07 -8.54 17.77
C ASP A 61 -5.63 -7.68 16.56
N GLU A 62 -4.70 -6.74 16.77
CA GLU A 62 -4.13 -5.95 15.68
C GLU A 62 -3.34 -6.83 14.69
N LEU A 63 -2.57 -7.80 15.19
CA LEU A 63 -1.85 -8.76 14.36
C LEU A 63 -2.80 -9.64 13.54
N GLU A 64 -3.88 -10.16 14.15
CA GLU A 64 -4.87 -10.98 13.45
C GLU A 64 -5.53 -10.18 12.31
N LYS A 65 -5.92 -8.94 12.60
CA LYS A 65 -6.49 -8.04 11.59
C LYS A 65 -5.52 -7.82 10.43
N ASN A 66 -4.26 -7.53 10.73
CA ASN A 66 -3.24 -7.31 9.70
C ASN A 66 -3.04 -8.56 8.83
N LEU A 67 -2.93 -9.75 9.44
CA LEU A 67 -2.78 -11.01 8.69
C LEU A 67 -4.01 -11.31 7.81
N SER A 68 -5.22 -10.99 8.28
CA SER A 68 -6.44 -11.13 7.49
C SER A 68 -6.47 -10.18 6.28
N GLU A 69 -6.05 -8.93 6.48
CA GLU A 69 -5.91 -7.94 5.41
C GLU A 69 -4.84 -8.35 4.40
N GLN A 70 -3.68 -8.84 4.85
CA GLN A 70 -2.64 -9.37 3.97
C GLN A 70 -3.13 -10.55 3.13
N ARG A 71 -3.82 -11.51 3.76
CA ARG A 71 -4.41 -12.66 3.05
C ARG A 71 -5.42 -12.21 1.99
N ARG A 72 -6.26 -11.22 2.32
CA ARG A 72 -7.20 -10.63 1.37
C ARG A 72 -6.49 -9.95 0.21
N GLY A 73 -5.48 -9.13 0.48
CA GLY A 73 -4.67 -8.47 -0.53
C GLY A 73 -3.97 -9.47 -1.46
N MET A 74 -3.33 -10.50 -0.89
CA MET A 74 -2.72 -11.59 -1.68
C MET A 74 -3.74 -12.31 -2.54
N THR A 75 -4.94 -12.56 -2.03
CA THR A 75 -6.00 -13.23 -2.80
C THR A 75 -6.45 -12.36 -3.98
N GLN A 76 -6.60 -11.04 -3.78
CA GLN A 76 -6.93 -10.10 -4.85
C GLN A 76 -5.82 -10.00 -5.90
N VAL A 77 -4.55 -9.99 -5.50
CA VAL A 77 -3.42 -10.01 -6.43
C VAL A 77 -3.40 -11.31 -7.24
N LEU A 78 -3.59 -12.45 -6.58
CA LEU A 78 -3.68 -13.74 -7.28
C LEU A 78 -4.88 -13.80 -8.23
N ASP A 79 -6.01 -13.21 -7.86
CA ASP A 79 -7.20 -13.13 -8.70
C ASP A 79 -6.98 -12.20 -9.90
N ALA A 80 -6.29 -11.07 -9.70
CA ALA A 80 -5.89 -10.17 -10.78
C ALA A 80 -4.87 -10.82 -11.73
N MET A 81 -3.91 -11.61 -11.20
CA MET A 81 -2.97 -12.38 -12.02
C MET A 81 -3.62 -13.55 -12.76
N ARG A 82 -4.69 -14.13 -12.20
CA ARG A 82 -5.53 -15.13 -12.86
C ARG A 82 -6.55 -14.51 -13.81
N SER A 83 -6.75 -13.19 -13.77
CA SER A 83 -7.73 -12.50 -14.59
C SER A 83 -7.32 -12.59 -16.06
N GLU A 84 -8.23 -13.14 -16.87
CA GLU A 84 -8.18 -13.16 -18.33
C GLU A 84 -7.92 -11.75 -18.90
N SER A 85 -8.35 -10.69 -18.20
CA SER A 85 -8.07 -9.29 -18.58
C SER A 85 -6.59 -8.93 -18.49
N PHE A 86 -5.84 -9.44 -17.51
CA PHE A 86 -4.40 -9.17 -17.40
C PHE A 86 -3.62 -9.86 -18.52
N VAL A 87 -3.96 -11.12 -18.82
CA VAL A 87 -3.36 -11.87 -19.94
C VAL A 87 -3.65 -11.15 -21.26
N MET A 88 -4.89 -10.73 -21.49
CA MET A 88 -5.27 -9.95 -22.68
C MET A 88 -4.52 -8.62 -22.79
N ILE A 89 -4.37 -7.87 -21.69
CA ILE A 89 -3.60 -6.60 -21.69
C ILE A 89 -2.13 -6.87 -22.01
N ARG A 90 -1.54 -7.91 -21.42
CA ARG A 90 -0.14 -8.27 -21.68
C ARG A 90 0.07 -8.63 -23.13
N GLU A 91 -0.77 -9.51 -23.69
CA GLU A 91 -0.69 -9.91 -25.10
C GLU A 91 -0.91 -8.72 -26.05
N PHE A 92 -1.81 -7.80 -25.72
CA PHE A 92 -1.96 -6.54 -26.46
C PHE A 92 -0.68 -5.72 -26.49
N LEU A 93 -0.07 -5.49 -25.32
CA LEU A 93 1.15 -4.69 -25.20
C LEU A 93 2.33 -5.34 -25.91
N GLU A 94 2.44 -6.67 -25.84
CA GLU A 94 3.47 -7.44 -26.55
C GLU A 94 3.30 -7.33 -28.07
N HIS A 95 2.09 -7.59 -28.60
CA HIS A 95 1.82 -7.42 -30.04
C HIS A 95 2.03 -5.98 -30.53
N ARG A 96 1.70 -5.00 -29.69
CA ARG A 96 1.94 -3.58 -29.99
C ARG A 96 3.43 -3.27 -30.05
N GLN A 97 4.21 -3.75 -29.09
CA GLN A 97 5.66 -3.59 -29.09
C GLN A 97 6.28 -4.19 -30.35
N ASP A 98 5.87 -5.40 -30.73
CA ASP A 98 6.36 -6.07 -31.93
C ASP A 98 6.02 -5.30 -33.21
N ALA A 99 4.79 -4.81 -33.33
CA ALA A 99 4.38 -4.00 -34.48
C ALA A 99 5.18 -2.69 -34.58
N LEU A 100 5.40 -2.01 -33.46
CA LEU A 100 6.22 -0.79 -33.42
C LEU A 100 7.70 -1.09 -33.73
N ALA A 101 8.23 -2.22 -33.27
CA ALA A 101 9.59 -2.66 -33.59
C ALA A 101 9.74 -2.98 -35.09
N GLN A 102 8.74 -3.64 -35.69
CA GLN A 102 8.71 -3.91 -37.13
C GLN A 102 8.64 -2.61 -37.94
N LEU A 103 7.79 -1.66 -37.54
CA LEU A 103 7.70 -0.35 -38.17
C LEU A 103 9.05 0.39 -38.11
N ALA A 104 9.68 0.44 -36.94
CA ALA A 104 11.00 1.03 -36.77
C ALA A 104 12.07 0.35 -37.65
N THR A 105 12.04 -0.98 -37.75
CA THR A 105 12.99 -1.76 -38.56
C THR A 105 12.76 -1.61 -40.06
N SER A 106 11.51 -1.43 -40.48
CA SER A 106 11.12 -1.23 -41.89
C SER A 106 11.56 0.13 -42.45
N GLY A 107 12.01 1.05 -41.59
CA GLY A 107 12.35 2.42 -41.96
C GLY A 107 11.15 3.27 -42.41
N ASN A 108 9.92 2.74 -42.30
CA ASN A 108 8.70 3.48 -42.59
C ASN A 108 8.36 4.39 -41.42
N THR A 109 8.70 5.67 -41.55
CA THR A 109 8.43 6.70 -40.53
C THR A 109 7.17 7.50 -40.84
N ASP A 110 6.31 7.06 -41.78
CA ASP A 110 5.03 7.73 -42.04
C ASP A 110 4.12 7.60 -40.81
N PRO A 111 3.80 8.71 -40.12
CA PRO A 111 2.92 8.70 -38.95
C PRO A 111 1.53 8.17 -39.26
N GLY A 112 1.07 8.31 -40.51
CA GLY A 112 -0.22 7.79 -40.96
C GLY A 112 -0.27 6.26 -40.96
N ASP A 113 0.81 5.61 -41.40
CA ASP A 113 0.92 4.15 -41.39
C ASP A 113 1.07 3.59 -39.98
N ILE A 114 1.86 4.26 -39.13
CA ILE A 114 2.01 3.90 -37.71
C ILE A 114 0.66 4.00 -36.99
N SER A 115 -0.08 5.09 -37.20
CA SER A 115 -1.39 5.30 -36.59
C SER A 115 -2.42 4.25 -37.04
N ARG A 116 -2.42 3.87 -38.34
CA ARG A 116 -3.30 2.81 -38.86
C ARG A 116 -2.98 1.45 -38.28
N ALA A 117 -1.70 1.07 -38.20
CA ALA A 117 -1.26 -0.20 -37.65
C ALA A 117 -1.64 -0.34 -36.16
N VAL A 118 -1.42 0.73 -35.39
CA VAL A 118 -1.78 0.79 -33.98
C VAL A 118 -3.29 0.72 -33.76
N ARG A 119 -4.09 1.39 -34.60
CA ARG A 119 -5.55 1.37 -34.51
C ARG A 119 -6.14 0.00 -34.84
N ALA A 120 -5.54 -0.73 -35.79
CA ALA A 120 -5.95 -2.10 -36.12
C ALA A 120 -5.72 -3.08 -34.95
N LEU A 121 -4.60 -2.95 -34.23
CA LEU A 121 -4.31 -3.74 -33.03
C LEU A 121 -5.32 -3.47 -31.91
N ARG A 122 -5.67 -2.19 -31.71
CA ARG A 122 -6.71 -1.77 -30.76
C ARG A 122 -8.07 -2.39 -31.09
N GLU A 123 -8.50 -2.32 -32.34
CA GLU A 123 -9.80 -2.90 -32.77
C GLU A 123 -9.85 -4.42 -32.60
N ALA A 124 -8.71 -5.11 -32.76
CA ALA A 124 -8.62 -6.54 -32.48
C ALA A 124 -8.83 -6.85 -30.99
N VAL A 125 -8.23 -6.05 -30.10
CA VAL A 125 -8.34 -6.24 -28.64
C VAL A 125 -9.67 -5.74 -28.10
N GLU A 126 -10.24 -4.66 -28.62
CA GLU A 126 -11.57 -4.16 -28.25
C GLU A 126 -12.67 -5.18 -28.60
N LYS A 127 -12.49 -5.97 -29.67
CA LYS A 127 -13.38 -7.08 -30.02
C LYS A 127 -13.23 -8.31 -29.12
N MET A 128 -12.03 -8.54 -28.57
CA MET A 128 -11.75 -9.69 -27.69
C MET A 128 -12.08 -9.40 -26.22
N ALA A 129 -11.85 -8.17 -25.76
CA ALA A 129 -11.84 -7.80 -24.35
C ALA A 129 -13.22 -7.43 -23.76
N GLY A 130 -14.30 -7.99 -24.30
CA GLY A 130 -15.68 -7.64 -23.98
C GLY A 130 -15.93 -7.21 -22.53
N THR A 131 -16.51 -6.02 -22.34
CA THR A 131 -17.00 -5.44 -21.06
C THR A 131 -16.01 -5.30 -19.88
N SER A 132 -14.72 -5.59 -20.03
CA SER A 132 -13.76 -5.38 -18.93
C SER A 132 -13.37 -3.90 -18.81
N SER A 133 -13.74 -3.26 -17.69
CA SER A 133 -13.43 -1.82 -17.48
C SER A 133 -11.92 -1.55 -17.43
N HIS A 134 -11.13 -2.50 -16.92
CA HIS A 134 -9.68 -2.38 -16.83
C HIS A 134 -9.00 -2.39 -18.20
N VAL A 135 -9.46 -3.25 -19.12
CA VAL A 135 -8.92 -3.28 -20.49
C VAL A 135 -9.24 -1.96 -21.19
N LYS A 136 -10.45 -1.43 -20.99
CA LYS A 136 -10.84 -0.13 -21.52
C LYS A 136 -9.94 1.01 -21.03
N THR A 137 -9.63 1.06 -19.73
CA THR A 137 -8.73 2.08 -19.18
C THR A 137 -7.33 2.02 -19.79
N VAL A 138 -6.79 0.82 -20.01
CA VAL A 138 -5.48 0.67 -20.66
C VAL A 138 -5.54 1.10 -22.12
N LEU A 139 -6.58 0.71 -22.87
CA LEU A 139 -6.76 1.14 -24.26
C LEU A 139 -6.86 2.67 -24.37
N ASP A 140 -7.64 3.31 -23.50
CA ASP A 140 -7.81 4.77 -23.47
C ASP A 140 -6.49 5.50 -23.16
N ALA A 141 -5.71 4.99 -22.19
CA ALA A 141 -4.38 5.56 -21.87
C ALA A 141 -3.38 5.39 -23.02
N THR A 142 -3.48 4.27 -23.74
CA THR A 142 -2.62 3.99 -24.90
C THR A 142 -2.98 4.91 -26.08
N ASP A 143 -4.27 5.14 -26.33
CA ASP A 143 -4.77 6.09 -27.34
C ASP A 143 -4.29 7.51 -27.06
N GLU A 144 -4.31 7.94 -25.80
CA GLU A 144 -3.82 9.26 -25.43
C GLU A 144 -2.33 9.42 -25.72
N ALA A 145 -1.52 8.39 -25.46
CA ALA A 145 -0.10 8.37 -25.78
C ALA A 145 0.14 8.43 -27.31
N ASP A 146 -0.64 7.70 -28.10
CA ASP A 146 -0.54 7.71 -29.56
C ASP A 146 -0.97 9.05 -30.18
N ALA A 147 -2.03 9.65 -29.64
CA ALA A 147 -2.49 10.96 -30.06
C ALA A 147 -1.45 12.04 -29.77
N ARG A 148 -0.68 11.91 -28.68
CA ARG A 148 0.45 12.79 -28.38
C ARG A 148 1.59 12.60 -29.37
N LEU A 149 1.95 11.35 -29.69
CA LEU A 149 2.96 11.02 -30.71
C LEU A 149 2.59 11.61 -32.09
N SER A 150 1.35 11.43 -32.54
CA SER A 150 0.87 11.99 -33.81
C SER A 150 0.92 13.52 -33.85
N LYS A 151 0.67 14.20 -32.73
CA LYS A 151 0.74 15.68 -32.64
C LYS A 151 2.17 16.22 -32.64
N THR A 152 3.15 15.41 -32.26
CA THR A 152 4.57 15.82 -32.26
C THR A 152 5.23 15.71 -33.63
N VAL A 153 4.55 15.15 -34.64
CA VAL A 153 5.08 15.08 -36.00
C VAL A 153 4.77 16.38 -36.75
N PRO A 154 5.78 17.17 -37.17
CA PRO A 154 5.54 18.33 -38.00
C PRO A 154 4.85 17.92 -39.31
N ALA A 155 3.87 18.69 -39.75
CA ALA A 155 3.17 18.48 -41.01
C ALA A 155 4.18 18.29 -42.15
N PRO A 156 3.90 17.41 -43.14
CA PRO A 156 4.80 17.19 -44.26
C PRO A 156 5.08 18.55 -44.94
N SER A 157 6.33 19.00 -44.86
CA SER A 157 6.83 20.20 -45.52
C SER A 157 6.93 19.91 -47.03
N ASN A 158 5.78 19.90 -47.71
CA ASN A 158 5.67 19.86 -49.16
C ASN A 158 4.96 21.12 -49.69
N ALA A 159 5.15 22.25 -49.02
CA ALA A 159 4.85 23.55 -49.60
C ALA A 159 6.20 24.24 -49.87
N LEU A 160 6.68 24.14 -51.12
CA LEU A 160 7.64 25.11 -51.62
C LEU A 160 7.07 26.52 -51.35
N PRO A 161 7.89 27.48 -50.89
CA PRO A 161 7.47 28.86 -50.75
C PRO A 161 6.79 29.32 -52.04
N PRO A 162 5.63 30.03 -51.97
CA PRO A 162 4.91 30.46 -53.16
C PRO A 162 5.78 31.32 -54.10
N GLU A 163 6.81 31.99 -53.56
CA GLU A 163 7.79 32.76 -54.32
C GLU A 163 8.66 31.91 -55.25
N LEU A 164 8.98 30.65 -54.88
CA LEU A 164 9.78 29.75 -55.72
C LEU A 164 8.94 29.03 -56.79
N ALA A 165 7.63 28.85 -56.53
CA ALA A 165 6.70 28.28 -57.50
C ALA A 165 6.46 29.24 -58.68
N VAL A 166 6.34 30.54 -58.41
CA VAL A 166 6.18 31.58 -59.45
C VAL A 166 7.46 31.74 -60.27
N ALA A 167 8.64 31.69 -59.64
CA ALA A 167 9.92 31.77 -60.34
C ALA A 167 10.12 30.63 -61.35
N LEU A 168 9.67 29.41 -61.03
CA LEU A 168 9.76 28.24 -61.90
C LEU A 168 8.76 28.27 -63.08
N GLU A 169 7.60 28.92 -62.93
CA GLU A 169 6.66 29.15 -64.04
C GLU A 169 7.12 30.27 -64.98
N GLU A 170 7.70 31.35 -64.45
CA GLU A 170 8.27 32.43 -65.26
C GLU A 170 9.49 31.97 -66.08
N GLU A 171 10.31 31.07 -65.54
CA GLU A 171 11.45 30.50 -66.25
C GLU A 171 11.02 29.53 -67.37
N ARG A 172 9.94 28.75 -67.16
CA ARG A 172 9.33 27.88 -68.18
C ARG A 172 8.70 28.67 -69.33
N THR A 173 8.04 29.79 -69.05
CA THR A 173 7.40 30.63 -70.07
C THR A 173 8.43 31.41 -70.89
N ARG A 174 9.55 31.86 -70.30
CA ARG A 174 10.67 32.46 -71.06
C ARG A 174 11.44 31.46 -71.91
N ALA A 175 11.60 30.22 -71.45
CA ALA A 175 12.28 29.18 -72.22
C ALA A 175 11.47 28.73 -73.46
N GLY A 176 10.14 28.71 -73.38
CA GLY A 176 9.27 28.34 -74.51
C GLY A 176 9.15 29.40 -75.61
N ALA A 177 9.40 30.68 -75.31
CA ALA A 177 9.32 31.76 -76.29
C ALA A 177 10.60 31.93 -77.15
N ARG A 178 11.74 31.39 -76.69
CA ARG A 178 13.03 31.47 -77.42
C ARG A 178 13.25 30.37 -78.46
N THR A 179 12.39 29.35 -78.49
CA THR A 179 12.45 28.24 -79.45
C THR A 179 11.45 28.37 -80.60
N ALA A 180 10.66 29.46 -80.65
CA ALA A 180 9.60 29.67 -81.64
C ALA A 180 9.79 30.91 -82.54
N ALA A 181 10.98 31.53 -82.56
CA ALA A 181 11.37 32.60 -83.48
C ALA A 181 12.62 32.17 -84.26
#